data_AF-A0A317ELB1-F1
#
_entry.id   AF-A0A317ELB1-F1
#
_cell.length_a   1.000
_cell.length_b   1.000
_cell.length_c   1.000
_cell.angle_alpha   90.00
_cell.angle_beta   90.00
_cell.angle_gamma   90.00
#
_symmetry.space_group_name_H-M   'P 1'
#
loop_
_entity.id
_entity.type
_entity.pdbx_description
1 polymer ?
#
loop_
_entity_poly.entity_id
_entity_poly.type
_entity_poly.pdbx_seq_one_letter_code
_entity_poly.pdbx_strand_id
1 'polypeptide(L)'
;MKAGYVTIGMVAAALIISKRAAEKRADREGWRYDEAPIRGGRRRLYTVSALPREIQDALSRHQIEAVQAELTAKGVIKDKSAAPAPAALVAAEKISATPKAEQRRDGRLELYHAYVDYRLAAGASDRQAMPSFATLWVHAASAIKAGQPLPAALPEAISKQPRWVFEAQPRLSVATLRRIAEAVKKGEIGALAGRYGGRADTGIIDRAYDGRAVEIVLALLSKSDHLSAYEVRRQLRGNLGEDAVMPDGQVVPWPSVRRFQAWIAEAKVKFADVLMALKNPDGWRSRYEFAFGEQPVGEGLNDRWQIDASPADAL
;
A
#
# COMPACT_ATOMS: atom_id res chain seq x y z
N MET A 1 -39.00 -23.36 -7.50
CA MET A 1 -37.88 -22.93 -8.37
C MET A 1 -37.79 -23.93 -9.51
N LYS A 2 -37.87 -23.51 -10.78
CA LYS A 2 -37.75 -24.45 -11.91
C LYS A 2 -36.37 -25.11 -11.85
N ALA A 3 -36.32 -26.44 -11.81
CA ALA A 3 -35.06 -27.17 -11.87
C ALA A 3 -34.34 -26.79 -13.18
N GLY A 4 -33.26 -26.02 -13.06
CA GLY A 4 -32.43 -25.66 -14.20
C GLY A 4 -31.67 -26.92 -14.63
N TYR A 5 -31.98 -27.45 -15.81
CA TYR A 5 -31.19 -28.50 -16.43
C TYR A 5 -30.05 -27.87 -17.21
N VAL A 6 -28.84 -28.42 -17.04
CA VAL A 6 -27.62 -27.95 -17.72
C VAL A 6 -27.00 -29.12 -18.46
N THR A 7 -26.44 -28.84 -19.64
CA THR A 7 -25.75 -29.87 -20.45
C THR A 7 -24.28 -29.99 -20.05
N ILE A 8 -23.65 -31.13 -20.33
CA ILE A 8 -22.21 -31.30 -20.06
C ILE A 8 -21.34 -30.26 -20.80
N GLY A 9 -21.80 -29.77 -21.96
CA GLY A 9 -21.11 -28.73 -22.72
C GLY A 9 -21.11 -27.38 -21.99
N MET A 10 -22.20 -27.03 -21.33
CA MET A 10 -22.28 -25.81 -20.50
C MET A 10 -21.41 -25.92 -19.25
N VAL A 11 -21.35 -27.10 -18.63
CA VAL A 11 -20.44 -27.36 -17.50
C VAL A 11 -18.98 -27.23 -17.94
N ALA A 12 -18.64 -27.79 -19.11
CA ALA A 12 -17.29 -27.70 -19.66
C ALA A 12 -16.87 -26.25 -19.96
N ALA A 13 -17.80 -25.45 -20.51
CA ALA A 13 -17.57 -24.02 -20.75
C ALA A 13 -17.35 -23.24 -19.44
N ALA A 14 -18.19 -23.47 -18.43
CA ALA A 14 -18.06 -22.82 -17.13
C ALA A 14 -16.77 -23.17 -16.37
N LEU A 15 -16.25 -24.39 -16.58
CA LEU A 15 -14.99 -24.84 -15.97
C LEU A 15 -13.75 -24.57 -16.85
N ILE A 16 -13.92 -24.03 -18.06
CA ILE A 16 -12.84 -23.78 -19.03
C ILE A 16 -12.04 -25.07 -19.31
N ILE A 17 -12.75 -26.18 -19.52
CA ILE A 17 -12.15 -27.49 -19.86
C ILE A 17 -12.79 -28.06 -21.11
N SER A 18 -12.11 -29.04 -21.72
CA SER A 18 -12.71 -29.77 -22.85
C SER A 18 -13.94 -30.59 -22.40
N LYS A 19 -14.91 -30.74 -23.31
CA LYS A 19 -16.11 -31.57 -23.07
C LYS A 19 -15.77 -32.98 -22.60
N ARG A 20 -14.74 -33.61 -23.20
CA ARG A 20 -14.27 -34.95 -22.85
C ARG A 20 -13.69 -35.02 -21.43
N ALA A 21 -13.03 -33.95 -20.97
CA ALA A 21 -12.54 -33.87 -19.59
C ALA A 21 -13.70 -33.74 -18.59
N ALA A 22 -14.73 -32.95 -18.92
CA ALA A 22 -15.95 -32.84 -18.12
C ALA A 22 -16.72 -34.18 -18.05
N GLU A 23 -16.83 -34.92 -19.15
CA GLU A 23 -17.46 -36.26 -19.20
C GLU A 23 -16.72 -37.26 -18.30
N LYS A 24 -15.38 -37.34 -18.41
CA LYS A 24 -14.58 -38.20 -17.54
C LYS A 24 -14.73 -37.83 -16.06
N ARG A 25 -14.82 -36.53 -15.76
CA ARG A 25 -15.01 -36.04 -14.39
C ARG A 25 -16.39 -36.42 -13.86
N ALA A 26 -17.42 -36.27 -14.68
CA ALA A 26 -18.80 -36.65 -14.35
C ALA A 26 -18.94 -38.17 -14.08
N ASP A 27 -18.30 -39.00 -14.90
CA ASP A 27 -18.31 -40.46 -14.71
C ASP A 27 -17.52 -40.87 -13.45
N ARG A 28 -16.36 -40.25 -13.21
CA ARG A 28 -15.52 -40.52 -12.02
C ARG A 28 -16.22 -40.13 -10.71
N GLU A 29 -16.95 -39.02 -10.72
CA GLU A 29 -17.63 -38.47 -9.54
C GLU A 29 -19.11 -38.89 -9.45
N GLY A 30 -19.60 -39.68 -10.40
CA GLY A 30 -20.95 -40.27 -10.37
C GLY A 30 -22.08 -39.24 -10.40
N TRP A 31 -21.96 -38.17 -11.20
CA TRP A 31 -22.98 -37.12 -11.24
C TRP A 31 -24.32 -37.63 -11.76
N ARG A 32 -25.42 -37.31 -11.06
CA ARG A 32 -26.78 -37.68 -11.47
C ARG A 32 -27.18 -36.93 -12.74
N TYR A 33 -27.68 -37.67 -13.73
CA TYR A 33 -28.16 -37.12 -15.00
C TYR A 33 -29.45 -37.78 -15.47
N ASP A 34 -30.22 -37.05 -16.26
CA ASP A 34 -31.37 -37.52 -17.02
C ASP A 34 -31.01 -37.56 -18.50
N GLU A 35 -31.56 -38.53 -19.25
CA GLU A 35 -31.35 -38.62 -20.69
C GLU A 35 -32.52 -37.99 -21.46
N ALA A 36 -32.20 -37.13 -22.43
CA ALA A 36 -33.17 -36.59 -23.36
C ALA A 36 -32.85 -37.01 -24.80
N PRO A 37 -33.86 -37.44 -25.60
CA PRO A 37 -33.65 -37.78 -27.00
C PRO A 37 -33.32 -36.52 -27.83
N ILE A 38 -32.39 -36.66 -28.76
CA ILE A 38 -32.04 -35.65 -29.76
C ILE A 38 -31.96 -36.31 -31.14
N ARG A 39 -32.04 -35.52 -32.21
CA ARG A 39 -31.85 -36.03 -33.58
C ARG A 39 -30.45 -36.64 -33.70
N GLY A 40 -30.38 -37.97 -33.83
CA GLY A 40 -29.12 -38.71 -33.92
C GLY A 40 -28.51 -39.17 -32.59
N GLY A 41 -29.24 -39.20 -31.47
CA GLY A 41 -28.75 -39.81 -30.23
C GLY A 41 -29.49 -39.40 -28.96
N ARG A 42 -28.82 -39.56 -27.81
CA ARG A 42 -29.29 -39.08 -26.50
C ARG A 42 -28.29 -38.10 -25.92
N ARG A 43 -28.77 -37.10 -25.19
CA ARG A 43 -27.92 -36.16 -24.43
C ARG A 43 -28.17 -36.30 -22.93
N ARG A 44 -27.10 -36.20 -22.14
CA ARG A 44 -27.17 -36.15 -20.67
C ARG A 44 -27.51 -34.74 -20.20
N LEU A 45 -28.51 -34.62 -19.33
CA LEU A 45 -28.95 -33.38 -18.68
C LEU A 45 -28.69 -33.52 -17.19
N TYR A 46 -28.01 -32.53 -16.60
CA TYR A 46 -27.68 -32.52 -15.19
C TYR A 46 -28.53 -31.47 -14.48
N THR A 47 -29.10 -31.83 -13.33
CA THR A 47 -29.81 -30.86 -12.49
C THR A 47 -28.78 -30.04 -11.72
N VAL A 48 -28.84 -28.70 -11.79
CA VAL A 48 -27.83 -27.81 -11.17
C VAL A 48 -27.67 -28.08 -9.67
N SER A 49 -28.75 -28.29 -8.94
CA SER A 49 -28.71 -28.55 -7.49
C SER A 49 -28.10 -29.91 -7.12
N ALA A 50 -28.03 -30.85 -8.07
CA ALA A 50 -27.45 -32.19 -7.85
C ALA A 50 -25.95 -32.25 -8.20
N LEU A 51 -25.39 -31.19 -8.79
CA LEU A 51 -23.97 -31.10 -9.10
C LEU A 51 -23.15 -30.71 -7.85
N PRO A 52 -21.86 -31.07 -7.77
CA PRO A 52 -20.97 -30.57 -6.72
C PRO A 52 -20.94 -29.04 -6.62
N ARG A 53 -20.77 -28.51 -5.39
CA ARG A 53 -20.82 -27.07 -5.10
C ARG A 53 -19.82 -26.25 -5.93
N GLU A 54 -18.61 -26.77 -6.14
CA GLU A 54 -17.58 -26.17 -7.01
C GLU A 54 -18.12 -25.87 -8.42
N ILE A 55 -18.93 -26.79 -8.95
CA ILE A 55 -19.49 -26.70 -10.31
C ILE A 55 -20.70 -25.78 -10.34
N GLN A 56 -21.52 -25.80 -9.28
CA GLN A 56 -22.59 -24.83 -9.11
C GLN A 56 -22.01 -23.40 -9.11
N ASP A 57 -20.95 -23.17 -8.33
CA ASP A 57 -20.29 -21.87 -8.24
C ASP A 57 -19.67 -21.43 -9.57
N ALA A 58 -19.09 -22.37 -10.33
CA ALA A 58 -18.56 -22.09 -11.66
C ALA A 58 -19.68 -21.74 -12.67
N LEU A 59 -20.79 -22.47 -12.65
CA LEU A 59 -21.95 -22.19 -13.49
C LEU A 59 -22.59 -20.85 -13.15
N SER A 60 -22.71 -20.50 -11.86
CA SER A 60 -23.21 -19.20 -11.43
C SER A 60 -22.30 -18.05 -11.87
N ARG A 61 -20.98 -18.19 -11.72
CA ARG A 61 -20.01 -17.20 -12.23
C ARG A 61 -20.13 -16.99 -13.73
N HIS A 62 -20.16 -18.08 -14.50
CA HIS A 62 -20.31 -18.03 -15.95
C HIS A 62 -21.66 -17.40 -16.38
N GLN A 63 -22.74 -17.63 -15.63
CA GLN A 63 -24.04 -16.98 -15.90
C GLN A 63 -24.00 -15.48 -15.61
N ILE A 64 -23.38 -15.08 -14.50
CA ILE A 64 -23.22 -13.66 -14.14
C ILE A 64 -22.40 -12.95 -15.22
N GLU A 65 -21.29 -13.54 -15.66
CA GLU A 65 -20.44 -12.99 -16.73
C GLU A 65 -21.20 -12.87 -18.05
N ALA A 66 -22.01 -13.87 -18.42
CA ALA A 66 -22.83 -13.81 -19.63
C ALA A 66 -23.89 -12.71 -19.56
N VAL A 67 -24.59 -12.57 -18.43
CA VAL A 67 -25.59 -11.51 -18.20
C VAL A 67 -24.93 -10.14 -18.19
N GLN A 68 -23.74 -10.02 -17.57
CA GLN A 68 -22.98 -8.79 -17.54
C GLN A 68 -22.52 -8.38 -18.93
N ALA A 69 -21.99 -9.31 -19.73
CA ALA A 69 -21.62 -9.07 -21.12
C ALA A 69 -22.82 -8.63 -21.97
N GLU A 70 -23.99 -9.23 -21.77
CA GLU A 70 -25.22 -8.85 -22.47
C GLU A 70 -25.71 -7.44 -22.07
N LEU A 71 -25.63 -7.10 -20.78
CA LEU A 71 -25.99 -5.77 -20.26
C LEU A 71 -25.00 -4.68 -20.72
N THR A 72 -23.72 -5.01 -20.83
CA THR A 72 -22.69 -4.15 -21.43
C THR A 72 -22.98 -3.95 -22.93
N ALA A 73 -23.27 -5.01 -23.68
CA ALA A 73 -23.58 -4.93 -25.12
C ALA A 73 -24.85 -4.09 -25.38
N LYS A 74 -25.82 -4.14 -24.47
CA LYS A 74 -27.04 -3.32 -24.50
C LYS A 74 -26.84 -1.89 -23.97
N GLY A 75 -25.62 -1.51 -23.57
CA GLY A 75 -25.27 -0.17 -23.10
C GLY A 75 -25.84 0.23 -21.73
N VAL A 76 -26.37 -0.74 -20.97
CA VAL A 76 -26.97 -0.52 -19.64
C VAL A 76 -25.87 -0.37 -18.57
N ILE A 77 -24.72 -0.99 -18.78
CA ILE A 77 -23.53 -0.92 -17.91
C ILE A 77 -22.36 -0.35 -18.73
N LYS A 78 -21.66 0.66 -18.20
CA LYS A 78 -20.41 1.16 -18.80
C LYS A 78 -19.27 0.19 -18.49
N ASP A 79 -18.55 -0.25 -19.53
CA ASP A 79 -17.37 -1.09 -19.36
C ASP A 79 -16.32 -0.41 -18.47
N LYS A 80 -16.00 -1.07 -17.36
CA LYS A 80 -14.82 -0.79 -16.53
C LYS A 80 -13.74 -1.86 -16.72
N SER A 81 -13.76 -2.61 -17.82
CA SER A 81 -12.72 -3.60 -18.14
C SER A 81 -11.59 -2.97 -18.96
N ALA A 82 -10.97 -1.94 -18.41
CA ALA A 82 -9.55 -1.72 -18.58
C ALA A 82 -8.98 -1.74 -17.16
N ALA A 83 -8.79 -2.95 -16.62
CA ALA A 83 -7.95 -3.10 -15.45
C ALA A 83 -6.55 -2.60 -15.84
N PRO A 84 -6.03 -1.52 -15.23
CA PRO A 84 -4.64 -1.15 -15.47
C PRO A 84 -3.77 -2.26 -14.87
N ALA A 85 -2.64 -2.53 -15.54
CA ALA A 85 -1.63 -3.50 -15.13
C ALA A 85 -1.36 -3.47 -13.60
N PRO A 86 -0.97 -4.58 -12.97
CA PRO A 86 -0.75 -4.66 -11.51
C PRO A 86 0.25 -3.62 -10.97
N ALA A 87 1.10 -3.03 -11.81
CA ALA A 87 1.95 -1.90 -11.44
C ALA A 87 1.18 -0.62 -11.04
N ALA A 88 -0.03 -0.41 -11.55
CA ALA A 88 -0.86 0.75 -11.23
C ALA A 88 -1.65 0.60 -9.92
N LEU A 89 -2.01 -0.64 -9.54
CA LEU A 89 -2.63 -0.91 -8.23
C LEU A 89 -1.62 -0.74 -7.09
N VAL A 90 -0.32 -1.00 -7.33
CA VAL A 90 0.75 -0.69 -6.35
C VAL A 90 1.03 0.82 -6.27
N ALA A 91 0.69 1.60 -7.31
CA ALA A 91 0.81 3.06 -7.28
C ALA A 91 -0.40 3.75 -6.62
N ALA A 92 -1.55 3.08 -6.57
CA ALA A 92 -2.82 3.60 -6.09
C ALA A 92 -3.12 3.26 -4.62
N GLU A 93 -2.10 3.24 -3.76
CA GLU A 93 -2.23 3.52 -2.32
C GLU A 93 -0.83 3.49 -1.69
N LYS A 94 0.00 4.49 -2.02
CA LYS A 94 1.00 4.89 -1.03
C LYS A 94 0.24 5.54 0.12
N ILE A 95 -0.34 4.71 0.99
CA ILE A 95 -0.75 5.09 2.34
C ILE A 95 0.43 5.88 2.88
N SER A 96 0.17 7.14 3.21
CA SER A 96 1.25 8.07 3.42
C SER A 96 2.15 7.56 4.54
N ALA A 97 3.39 7.15 4.20
CA ALA A 97 4.25 6.34 5.06
C ALA A 97 4.75 7.05 6.35
N THR A 98 4.21 8.24 6.68
CA THR A 98 4.57 8.99 7.87
C THR A 98 3.31 9.31 8.68
N PRO A 99 3.31 9.14 10.02
CA PRO A 99 2.17 9.45 10.88
C PRO A 99 1.61 10.87 10.68
N LYS A 100 2.50 11.83 10.39
CA LYS A 100 2.13 13.23 10.12
C LYS A 100 1.34 13.42 8.82
N ALA A 101 1.56 12.56 7.83
CA ALA A 101 0.84 12.62 6.56
C ALA A 101 -0.54 11.95 6.67
N GLU A 102 -0.65 10.90 7.49
CA GLU A 102 -1.93 10.26 7.83
C GLU A 102 -2.81 11.23 8.62
N GLN A 103 -2.27 11.87 9.65
CA GLN A 103 -2.98 12.90 10.42
C GLN A 103 -3.48 14.05 9.53
N ARG A 104 -2.73 14.43 8.50
CA ARG A 104 -3.16 15.45 7.51
C ARG A 104 -4.26 14.96 6.58
N ARG A 105 -4.20 13.69 6.15
CA ARG A 105 -5.25 13.05 5.36
C ARG A 105 -6.56 13.05 6.15
N ASP A 106 -6.50 12.53 7.37
CA ASP A 106 -7.66 12.34 8.23
C ASP A 106 -8.24 13.70 8.64
N GLY A 107 -7.39 14.67 8.99
CA GLY A 107 -7.85 16.02 9.31
C GLY A 107 -8.52 16.73 8.13
N ARG A 108 -8.07 16.49 6.89
CA ARG A 108 -8.73 17.04 5.70
C ARG A 108 -10.04 16.33 5.37
N LEU A 109 -10.18 15.07 5.73
CA LEU A 109 -11.41 14.31 5.55
C LEU A 109 -12.48 14.78 6.55
N GLU A 110 -12.12 14.92 7.83
CA GLU A 110 -13.00 15.51 8.86
C GLU A 110 -13.42 16.95 8.50
N LEU A 111 -12.47 17.76 8.04
CA LEU A 111 -12.75 19.10 7.53
C LEU A 111 -13.78 19.09 6.39
N TYR A 112 -13.69 18.11 5.48
CA TYR A 112 -14.64 17.98 4.39
C TYR A 112 -16.04 17.60 4.89
N HIS A 113 -16.14 16.68 5.85
CA HIS A 113 -17.42 16.34 6.49
C HIS A 113 -18.04 17.55 7.20
N ALA A 114 -17.24 18.31 7.96
CA ALA A 114 -17.67 19.56 8.57
C ALA A 114 -18.22 20.58 7.55
N TYR A 115 -17.55 20.70 6.39
CA TYR A 115 -18.03 21.55 5.31
C TYR A 115 -19.36 21.07 4.71
N VAL A 116 -19.52 19.76 4.50
CA VAL A 116 -20.76 19.18 3.96
C VAL A 116 -21.92 19.43 4.93
N ASP A 117 -21.72 19.19 6.22
CA ASP A 117 -22.71 19.45 7.26
C ASP A 117 -23.11 20.92 7.31
N TYR A 118 -22.13 21.83 7.29
CA TYR A 118 -22.38 23.28 7.24
C TYR A 118 -23.18 23.68 6.01
N ARG A 119 -22.81 23.16 4.83
CA ARG A 119 -23.49 23.46 3.57
C ARG A 119 -24.94 22.99 3.58
N LEU A 120 -25.19 21.78 4.09
CA LEU A 120 -26.52 21.21 4.20
C LEU A 120 -27.38 22.01 5.18
N ALA A 121 -26.85 22.37 6.35
CA ALA A 121 -27.53 23.19 7.34
C ALA A 121 -27.85 24.61 6.82
N ALA A 122 -26.93 25.21 6.05
CA ALA A 122 -27.12 26.54 5.46
C ALA A 122 -28.03 26.54 4.21
N GLY A 123 -28.35 25.37 3.64
CA GLY A 123 -29.14 25.28 2.40
C GLY A 123 -28.49 25.98 1.19
N ALA A 124 -27.18 26.21 1.21
CA ALA A 124 -26.48 27.06 0.26
C ALA A 124 -25.72 26.25 -0.81
N SER A 125 -25.54 26.85 -1.99
CA SER A 125 -24.71 26.26 -3.05
C SER A 125 -23.23 26.26 -2.67
N ASP A 126 -22.41 25.38 -3.27
CA ASP A 126 -20.96 25.32 -3.03
C ASP A 126 -20.29 26.70 -3.24
N ARG A 127 -20.78 27.48 -4.22
CA ARG A 127 -20.26 28.83 -4.52
C ARG A 127 -20.45 29.82 -3.38
N GLN A 128 -21.53 29.69 -2.60
CA GLN A 128 -21.86 30.56 -1.47
C GLN A 128 -21.32 30.02 -0.14
N ALA A 129 -21.34 28.69 0.04
CA ALA A 129 -20.92 28.05 1.27
C ALA A 129 -19.40 28.03 1.46
N MET A 130 -18.61 27.81 0.40
CA MET A 130 -17.15 27.69 0.54
C MET A 130 -16.46 28.96 1.09
N PRO A 131 -16.76 30.18 0.60
CA PRO A 131 -16.13 31.39 1.14
C PRO A 131 -16.48 31.64 2.60
N SER A 132 -17.76 31.50 2.97
CA SER A 132 -18.22 31.72 4.34
C SER A 132 -17.62 30.69 5.30
N PHE A 133 -17.62 29.40 4.92
CA PHE A 133 -17.01 28.34 5.70
C PHE A 133 -15.50 28.55 5.89
N ALA A 134 -14.76 28.91 4.83
CA ALA A 134 -13.31 29.13 4.91
C ALA A 134 -12.97 30.27 5.90
N THR A 135 -13.73 31.36 5.88
CA THR A 135 -13.54 32.49 6.81
C THR A 135 -13.82 32.07 8.25
N LEU A 136 -14.93 31.37 8.51
CA LEU A 136 -15.28 30.88 9.85
C LEU A 136 -14.25 29.88 10.38
N TRP A 137 -13.76 28.99 9.51
CA TRP A 137 -12.71 28.02 9.86
C TRP A 137 -11.41 28.70 10.28
N VAL A 138 -10.94 29.69 9.51
CA VAL A 138 -9.71 30.43 9.82
C VAL A 138 -9.84 31.19 11.14
N HIS A 139 -11.00 31.78 11.42
CA HIS A 139 -11.28 32.44 12.68
C HIS A 139 -11.24 31.45 13.87
N ALA A 140 -11.89 30.28 13.73
CA ALA A 140 -11.87 29.20 14.72
C ALA A 140 -10.45 28.66 14.98
N ALA A 141 -9.69 28.39 13.90
CA ALA A 141 -8.31 27.92 14.00
C ALA A 141 -7.38 28.95 14.66
N SER A 142 -7.61 30.24 14.41
CA SER A 142 -6.86 31.32 15.06
C SER A 142 -7.12 31.39 16.57
N ALA A 143 -8.39 31.24 16.99
CA ALA A 143 -8.76 31.22 18.41
C ALA A 143 -8.08 30.05 19.15
N ILE A 144 -8.12 28.84 18.57
CA ILE A 144 -7.45 27.65 19.13
C ILE A 144 -5.94 27.87 19.24
N LYS A 145 -5.32 28.46 18.21
CA LYS A 145 -3.89 28.78 18.23
C LYS A 145 -3.52 29.78 19.32
N ALA A 146 -4.41 30.73 19.61
CA ALA A 146 -4.25 31.70 20.69
C ALA A 146 -4.59 31.14 22.08
N GLY A 147 -5.00 29.87 22.18
CA GLY A 147 -5.43 29.25 23.45
C GLY A 147 -6.78 29.77 23.95
N GLN A 148 -7.55 30.46 23.10
CA GLN A 148 -8.86 30.98 23.44
C GLN A 148 -9.95 29.93 23.19
N PRO A 149 -11.08 29.99 23.93
CA PRO A 149 -12.24 29.17 23.62
C PRO A 149 -12.76 29.47 22.21
N LEU A 150 -13.42 28.49 21.61
CA LEU A 150 -14.07 28.68 20.32
C LEU A 150 -15.14 29.78 20.43
N PRO A 151 -15.24 30.70 19.45
CA PRO A 151 -16.27 31.73 19.43
C PRO A 151 -17.68 31.14 19.52
N ALA A 152 -18.53 31.71 20.39
CA ALA A 152 -19.89 31.21 20.65
C ALA A 152 -20.82 31.27 19.41
N ALA A 153 -20.53 32.16 18.45
CA ALA A 153 -21.32 32.34 17.23
C ALA A 153 -20.93 31.38 16.08
N LEU A 154 -20.09 30.36 16.33
CA LEU A 154 -19.70 29.40 15.29
C LEU A 154 -20.83 28.40 14.98
N PRO A 155 -21.01 28.02 13.71
CA PRO A 155 -21.90 26.92 13.34
C PRO A 155 -21.52 25.61 14.04
N GLU A 156 -22.53 24.81 14.38
CA GLU A 156 -22.37 23.50 15.04
C GLU A 156 -21.39 22.58 14.29
N ALA A 157 -21.44 22.60 12.95
CA ALA A 157 -20.56 21.81 12.10
C ALA A 157 -19.06 22.07 12.33
N ILE A 158 -18.70 23.29 12.76
CA ILE A 158 -17.32 23.70 13.07
C ILE A 158 -17.04 23.49 14.57
N SER A 159 -17.98 23.85 15.46
CA SER A 159 -17.75 23.79 16.90
C SER A 159 -17.60 22.37 17.45
N LYS A 160 -18.24 21.37 16.83
CA LYS A 160 -18.11 19.95 17.22
C LYS A 160 -16.76 19.33 16.86
N GLN A 161 -15.94 20.00 16.05
CA GLN A 161 -14.69 19.43 15.55
C GLN A 161 -13.62 19.37 16.65
N PRO A 162 -12.88 18.27 16.76
CA PRO A 162 -11.83 18.15 17.76
C PRO A 162 -10.63 19.03 17.42
N ARG A 163 -9.91 19.48 18.47
CA ARG A 163 -8.77 20.43 18.36
C ARG A 163 -7.72 20.01 17.32
N TRP A 164 -7.42 18.72 17.23
CA TRP A 164 -6.38 18.20 16.34
C TRP A 164 -6.69 18.45 14.84
N VAL A 165 -7.97 18.58 14.46
CA VAL A 165 -8.36 18.86 13.05
C VAL A 165 -7.94 20.27 12.64
N PHE A 166 -8.11 21.23 13.54
CA PHE A 166 -7.64 22.61 13.34
C PHE A 166 -6.11 22.70 13.31
N GLU A 167 -5.41 21.87 14.10
CA GLU A 167 -3.95 21.78 14.08
C GLU A 167 -3.43 21.12 12.79
N ALA A 168 -4.15 20.13 12.25
CA ALA A 168 -3.82 19.48 10.98
C ALA A 168 -4.00 20.42 9.78
N GLN A 169 -5.03 21.29 9.80
CA GLN A 169 -5.32 22.24 8.72
C GLN A 169 -5.65 23.65 9.26
N PRO A 170 -4.64 24.41 9.73
CA PRO A 170 -4.84 25.72 10.36
C PRO A 170 -5.13 26.86 9.37
N ARG A 171 -4.74 26.67 8.10
CA ARG A 171 -4.97 27.64 7.02
C ARG A 171 -5.93 27.01 6.02
N LEU A 172 -7.01 27.71 5.70
CA LEU A 172 -7.98 27.25 4.71
C LEU A 172 -8.31 28.36 3.74
N SER A 173 -8.18 28.07 2.44
CA SER A 173 -8.65 28.92 1.36
C SER A 173 -9.74 28.20 0.59
N VAL A 174 -10.59 28.95 -0.12
CA VAL A 174 -11.63 28.40 -1.00
C VAL A 174 -11.04 27.43 -2.02
N ALA A 175 -9.88 27.76 -2.61
CA ALA A 175 -9.20 26.89 -3.56
C ALA A 175 -8.73 25.57 -2.90
N THR A 176 -8.24 25.63 -1.67
CA THR A 176 -7.83 24.43 -0.91
C THR A 176 -9.02 23.54 -0.61
N LEU A 177 -10.13 24.13 -0.14
CA LEU A 177 -11.37 23.43 0.17
C LEU A 177 -11.96 22.77 -1.09
N ARG A 178 -11.96 23.47 -2.23
CA ARG A 178 -12.38 22.92 -3.52
C ARG A 178 -11.53 21.71 -3.92
N ARG A 179 -10.21 21.80 -3.80
CA ARG A 179 -9.30 20.69 -4.12
C ARG A 179 -9.55 19.47 -3.22
N ILE A 180 -9.81 19.69 -1.93
CA ILE A 180 -10.17 18.62 -0.99
C ILE A 180 -11.49 17.97 -1.41
N ALA A 181 -12.52 18.79 -1.69
CA ALA A 181 -13.82 18.29 -2.11
C ALA A 181 -13.76 17.49 -3.42
N GLU A 182 -12.96 17.93 -4.40
CA GLU A 182 -12.73 17.19 -5.65
C GLU A 182 -12.02 15.86 -5.43
N ALA A 183 -10.97 15.83 -4.59
CA ALA A 183 -10.25 14.60 -4.26
C ALA A 183 -11.16 13.57 -3.57
N VAL A 184 -11.98 14.01 -2.60
CA VAL A 184 -12.95 13.12 -1.94
C VAL A 184 -14.01 12.62 -2.92
N LYS A 185 -14.58 13.49 -3.76
CA LYS A 185 -15.58 13.10 -4.78
C LYS A 185 -15.04 12.09 -5.80
N LYS A 186 -13.74 12.14 -6.11
CA LYS A 186 -13.07 11.19 -7.01
C LYS A 186 -12.64 9.89 -6.31
N GLY A 187 -12.78 9.79 -4.99
CA GLY A 187 -12.29 8.65 -4.20
C GLY A 187 -10.77 8.66 -3.97
N GLU A 188 -10.08 9.76 -4.27
CA GLU A 188 -8.62 9.89 -4.14
C GLU A 188 -8.22 10.29 -2.70
N ILE A 189 -8.63 9.50 -1.69
CA ILE A 189 -8.41 9.85 -0.27
C ILE A 189 -6.91 10.00 0.04
N GLY A 190 -6.05 9.14 -0.55
CA GLY A 190 -4.59 9.24 -0.40
C GLY A 190 -4.00 10.58 -0.85
N ALA A 191 -4.62 11.26 -1.84
CA ALA A 191 -4.15 12.56 -2.31
C ALA A 191 -4.30 13.67 -1.24
N LEU A 192 -5.19 13.47 -0.26
CA LEU A 192 -5.37 14.40 0.86
C LEU A 192 -4.16 14.48 1.77
N ALA A 193 -3.32 13.45 1.87
CA ALA A 193 -2.08 13.51 2.65
C ALA A 193 -1.07 14.57 2.12
N GLY A 194 -1.21 14.93 0.85
CA GLY A 194 -0.31 15.79 0.11
C GLY A 194 0.91 15.05 -0.45
N ARG A 195 1.61 15.68 -1.40
CA ARG A 195 2.80 15.13 -2.06
C ARG A 195 4.07 15.39 -1.25
N TYR A 196 4.17 14.81 -0.06
CA TYR A 196 5.37 14.89 0.79
C TYR A 196 6.12 13.56 0.75
N GLY A 197 7.46 13.61 0.87
CA GLY A 197 8.30 12.39 0.84
C GLY A 197 8.66 11.87 -0.55
N GLY A 198 8.16 12.46 -1.64
CA GLY A 198 8.44 12.03 -3.02
C GLY A 198 9.87 12.27 -3.53
N ARG A 199 10.81 12.64 -2.65
CA ARG A 199 12.24 12.81 -2.97
C ARG A 199 13.14 11.83 -2.24
N ALA A 200 12.58 10.85 -1.53
CA ALA A 200 13.38 9.76 -1.00
C ALA A 200 14.18 9.10 -2.14
N ASP A 201 15.47 8.87 -1.91
CA ASP A 201 16.38 8.20 -2.83
C ASP A 201 16.66 8.95 -4.15
N THR A 202 16.33 10.24 -4.18
CA THR A 202 16.64 11.12 -5.33
C THR A 202 17.89 11.99 -5.11
N GLY A 203 18.53 11.88 -3.94
CA GLY A 203 19.71 12.65 -3.58
C GLY A 203 20.92 12.31 -4.47
N ILE A 204 21.91 13.21 -4.49
CA ILE A 204 23.16 12.99 -5.23
C ILE A 204 23.87 11.74 -4.69
N ILE A 205 23.97 11.57 -3.36
CA ILE A 205 24.64 10.39 -2.77
C ILE A 205 23.88 9.10 -3.11
N ASP A 206 22.54 9.14 -3.15
CA ASP A 206 21.71 7.98 -3.44
C ASP A 206 21.83 7.49 -4.89
N ARG A 207 22.06 8.42 -5.83
CA ARG A 207 22.05 8.14 -7.28
C ARG A 207 23.41 8.16 -7.96
N ALA A 208 24.41 8.81 -7.36
CA ALA A 208 25.71 8.97 -7.99
C ALA A 208 26.35 7.62 -8.30
N TYR A 209 26.93 7.51 -9.49
CA TYR A 209 27.52 6.28 -10.03
C TYR A 209 26.56 5.09 -9.97
N ASP A 210 25.29 5.32 -10.30
CA ASP A 210 24.23 4.31 -10.30
C ASP A 210 24.06 3.59 -8.95
N GLY A 211 24.19 4.36 -7.85
CA GLY A 211 24.05 3.86 -6.48
C GLY A 211 25.34 3.35 -5.85
N ARG A 212 26.45 3.23 -6.61
CA ARG A 212 27.75 2.79 -6.09
C ARG A 212 28.30 3.68 -4.98
N ALA A 213 27.92 4.96 -4.96
CA ALA A 213 28.27 5.87 -3.87
C ALA A 213 27.71 5.39 -2.51
N VAL A 214 26.48 4.87 -2.49
CA VAL A 214 25.85 4.33 -1.28
C VAL A 214 26.60 3.10 -0.78
N GLU A 215 26.94 2.18 -1.68
CA GLU A 215 27.66 0.95 -1.36
C GLU A 215 29.01 1.23 -0.69
N ILE A 216 29.79 2.17 -1.24
CA ILE A 216 31.07 2.57 -0.66
C ILE A 216 30.86 3.15 0.74
N VAL A 217 29.89 4.06 0.92
CA VAL A 217 29.65 4.64 2.24
C VAL A 217 29.22 3.58 3.25
N LEU A 218 28.35 2.64 2.88
CA LEU A 218 27.94 1.54 3.75
C LEU A 218 29.12 0.61 4.11
N ALA A 219 30.01 0.32 3.16
CA ALA A 219 31.22 -0.45 3.40
C ALA A 219 32.21 0.27 4.34
N LEU A 220 32.29 1.60 4.25
CA LEU A 220 33.09 2.41 5.19
C LEU A 220 32.49 2.39 6.59
N LEU A 221 31.16 2.54 6.70
CA LEU A 221 30.45 2.53 7.98
C LEU A 221 30.44 1.15 8.64
N SER A 222 30.47 0.06 7.88
CA SER A 222 30.56 -1.29 8.43
C SER A 222 31.93 -1.58 9.01
N LYS A 223 33.01 -1.15 8.35
CA LYS A 223 34.38 -1.32 8.84
C LYS A 223 34.75 -0.38 9.99
N SER A 224 34.31 0.88 9.92
CA SER A 224 34.72 1.93 10.85
C SER A 224 33.56 2.88 11.18
N ASP A 225 32.80 2.57 12.22
CA ASP A 225 31.61 3.36 12.60
C ASP A 225 31.91 4.76 13.17
N HIS A 226 33.17 4.99 13.57
CA HIS A 226 33.66 6.24 14.13
C HIS A 226 34.16 7.23 13.06
N LEU A 227 34.07 6.88 11.77
CA LEU A 227 34.46 7.79 10.70
C LEU A 227 33.57 9.05 10.71
N SER A 228 34.23 10.20 10.73
CA SER A 228 33.53 11.47 10.58
C SER A 228 32.94 11.60 9.18
N ALA A 229 31.83 12.35 9.04
CA ALA A 229 31.24 12.61 7.73
C ALA A 229 32.20 13.31 6.75
N TYR A 230 33.15 14.08 7.27
CA TYR A 230 34.22 14.68 6.48
C TYR A 230 35.11 13.59 5.85
N GLU A 231 35.55 12.63 6.66
CA GLU A 231 36.43 11.55 6.21
C GLU A 231 35.70 10.61 5.26
N VAL A 232 34.42 10.29 5.52
CA VAL A 232 33.58 9.53 4.58
C VAL A 232 33.50 10.25 3.22
N ARG A 233 33.23 11.56 3.21
CA ARG A 233 33.19 12.35 1.97
C ARG A 233 34.55 12.39 1.27
N ARG A 234 35.64 12.51 2.02
CA ARG A 234 37.01 12.51 1.50
C ARG A 234 37.35 11.18 0.84
N GLN A 235 37.05 10.06 1.49
CA GLN A 235 37.27 8.73 0.93
C GLN A 235 36.38 8.45 -0.27
N LEU A 236 35.12 8.93 -0.25
CA LEU A 236 34.24 8.81 -1.42
C LEU A 236 34.82 9.55 -2.63
N ARG A 237 35.33 10.78 -2.44
CA ARG A 237 36.03 11.55 -3.48
C ARG A 237 37.29 10.85 -3.98
N GLY A 238 38.07 10.23 -3.07
CA GLY A 238 39.24 9.46 -3.45
C GLY A 238 38.91 8.21 -4.30
N ASN A 239 37.79 7.55 -4.03
CA ASN A 239 37.39 6.33 -4.73
C ASN A 239 36.64 6.59 -6.06
N LEU A 240 35.79 7.61 -6.11
CA LEU A 240 34.91 7.90 -7.23
C LEU A 240 35.27 9.18 -7.99
N GLY A 241 36.29 9.92 -7.56
CA GLY A 241 36.69 11.19 -8.16
C GLY A 241 36.06 12.42 -7.50
N GLU A 242 36.53 13.58 -7.94
CA GLU A 242 36.27 14.87 -7.30
C GLU A 242 34.83 15.37 -7.43
N ASP A 243 34.09 14.87 -8.43
CA ASP A 243 32.69 15.17 -8.68
C ASP A 243 31.85 13.89 -8.74
N ALA A 244 30.56 14.05 -8.48
CA ALA A 244 29.57 12.98 -8.61
C ALA A 244 29.07 12.92 -10.06
N VAL A 245 29.09 11.72 -10.64
CA VAL A 245 28.45 11.46 -11.94
C VAL A 245 27.07 10.88 -11.67
N MET A 246 26.04 11.56 -12.16
CA MET A 246 24.65 11.13 -12.04
C MET A 246 24.31 10.06 -13.12
N PRO A 247 23.24 9.26 -12.96
CA PRO A 247 22.89 8.21 -13.92
C PRO A 247 22.57 8.71 -15.34
N ASP A 248 22.18 9.98 -15.47
CA ASP A 248 21.97 10.67 -16.74
C ASP A 248 23.27 11.20 -17.38
N GLY A 249 24.42 10.89 -16.77
CA GLY A 249 25.74 11.35 -17.20
C GLY A 249 26.09 12.76 -16.73
N GLN A 250 25.20 13.45 -16.00
CA GLN A 250 25.46 14.80 -15.51
C GLN A 250 26.55 14.77 -14.41
N VAL A 251 27.57 15.61 -14.57
CA VAL A 251 28.61 15.81 -13.56
C VAL A 251 28.19 16.93 -12.61
N VAL A 252 28.16 16.64 -11.31
CA VAL A 252 27.70 17.55 -10.24
C VAL A 252 28.66 17.48 -9.06
N PRO A 253 29.00 18.60 -8.39
CA PRO A 253 29.87 18.56 -7.22
C PRO A 253 29.26 17.75 -6.07
N TRP A 254 30.11 17.03 -5.33
CA TRP A 254 29.66 16.30 -4.14
C TRP A 254 29.03 17.25 -3.10
N PRO A 255 27.94 16.83 -2.44
CA PRO A 255 27.28 17.63 -1.40
C PRO A 255 28.21 18.09 -0.28
N SER A 256 27.79 19.13 0.44
CA SER A 256 28.53 19.64 1.60
C SER A 256 28.65 18.60 2.72
N VAL A 257 29.63 18.77 3.61
CA VAL A 257 29.85 17.87 4.76
C VAL A 257 28.58 17.78 5.63
N ARG A 258 27.85 18.88 5.81
CA ARG A 258 26.59 18.88 6.58
C ARG A 258 25.51 18.02 5.92
N ARG A 259 25.48 17.94 4.59
CA ARG A 259 24.55 17.04 3.89
C ARG A 259 24.98 15.58 4.04
N PHE A 260 26.29 15.28 4.01
CA PHE A 260 26.80 13.95 4.34
C PHE A 260 26.46 13.53 5.78
N GLN A 261 26.57 14.44 6.76
CA GLN A 261 26.17 14.15 8.15
C GLN A 261 24.69 13.76 8.24
N ALA A 262 23.80 14.55 7.62
CA ALA A 262 22.37 14.25 7.60
C ALA A 262 22.09 12.92 6.88
N TRP A 263 22.71 12.71 5.72
CA TRP A 263 22.54 11.48 4.96
C TRP A 263 23.05 10.24 5.71
N ILE A 264 24.22 10.31 6.37
CA ILE A 264 24.75 9.20 7.17
C ILE A 264 23.82 8.89 8.35
N ALA A 265 23.26 9.90 9.02
CA ALA A 265 22.29 9.69 10.09
C ALA A 265 21.02 9.00 9.57
N GLU A 266 20.48 9.44 8.44
CA GLU A 266 19.34 8.80 7.75
C GLU A 266 19.69 7.37 7.32
N ALA A 267 20.89 7.15 6.77
CA ALA A 267 21.39 5.86 6.29
C ALA A 267 21.58 4.85 7.43
N LYS A 268 22.06 5.27 8.60
CA LYS A 268 22.19 4.37 9.77
C LYS A 268 20.85 3.83 10.24
N VAL A 269 19.77 4.61 10.10
CA VAL A 269 18.40 4.16 10.41
C VAL A 269 17.86 3.30 9.26
N LYS A 270 17.97 3.78 8.01
CA LYS A 270 17.43 3.12 6.82
C LYS A 270 18.06 1.75 6.58
N PHE A 271 19.38 1.64 6.75
CA PHE A 271 20.16 0.44 6.50
C PHE A 271 20.62 -0.23 7.81
N ALA A 272 19.91 -0.01 8.92
CA ALA A 272 20.26 -0.58 10.23
C ALA A 272 20.43 -2.11 10.17
N ASP A 273 19.54 -2.77 9.44
CA ASP A 273 19.53 -4.21 9.21
C ASP A 273 20.80 -4.69 8.46
N VAL A 274 21.08 -4.08 7.30
CA VAL A 274 22.25 -4.37 6.47
C VAL A 274 23.55 -4.08 7.23
N LEU A 275 23.63 -2.94 7.91
CA LEU A 275 24.80 -2.57 8.71
C LEU A 275 25.01 -3.53 9.88
N MET A 276 23.93 -4.03 10.49
CA MET A 276 24.01 -5.05 11.53
C MET A 276 24.54 -6.37 10.97
N ALA A 277 24.01 -6.83 9.83
CA ALA A 277 24.48 -8.05 9.16
C ALA A 277 25.97 -7.98 8.82
N LEU A 278 26.45 -6.82 8.34
CA LEU A 278 27.85 -6.62 7.98
C LEU A 278 28.79 -6.51 9.19
N LYS A 279 28.34 -5.88 10.29
CA LYS A 279 29.16 -5.66 11.50
C LYS A 279 29.20 -6.85 12.43
N ASN A 280 28.05 -7.48 12.64
CA ASN A 280 27.88 -8.57 13.58
C ASN A 280 26.86 -9.56 12.99
N PRO A 281 27.31 -10.47 12.10
CA PRO A 281 26.43 -11.43 11.45
C PRO A 281 25.74 -12.35 12.46
N ASP A 282 26.41 -12.74 13.55
CA ASP A 282 25.82 -13.61 14.57
C ASP A 282 24.70 -12.90 15.34
N GLY A 283 24.93 -11.65 15.74
CA GLY A 283 23.91 -10.81 16.37
C GLY A 283 22.77 -10.44 15.42
N TRP A 284 23.03 -10.41 14.11
CA TRP A 284 21.99 -10.28 13.09
C TRP A 284 21.14 -11.54 13.02
N ARG A 285 21.76 -12.72 12.93
CA ARG A 285 21.07 -14.02 12.90
C ARG A 285 20.12 -14.17 14.09
N SER A 286 20.58 -13.86 15.30
CA SER A 286 19.75 -13.96 16.49
C SER A 286 18.54 -13.01 16.52
N ARG A 287 18.57 -11.87 15.83
CA ARG A 287 17.53 -10.82 15.94
C ARG A 287 16.62 -10.72 14.72
N TYR A 288 17.16 -10.98 13.54
CA TYR A 288 16.51 -10.71 12.27
C TYR A 288 16.35 -11.96 11.39
N GLU A 289 17.18 -12.99 11.57
CA GLU A 289 17.04 -14.21 10.78
C GLU A 289 15.81 -14.99 11.22
N PHE A 290 14.99 -15.35 10.23
CA PHE A 290 13.83 -16.17 10.46
C PHE A 290 14.29 -17.63 10.67
N ALA A 291 14.20 -18.11 11.90
CA ALA A 291 14.60 -19.47 12.23
C ALA A 291 13.64 -20.49 11.60
N PHE A 292 14.17 -21.40 10.78
CA PHE A 292 13.48 -22.59 10.31
C PHE A 292 14.07 -23.84 11.00
N GLY A 293 13.20 -24.69 11.56
CA GLY A 293 13.56 -25.96 12.16
C GLY A 293 13.09 -26.11 13.60
N GLU A 294 13.02 -27.35 14.09
CA GLU A 294 12.83 -27.65 15.50
C GLU A 294 14.21 -27.84 16.14
N GLN A 295 14.48 -27.11 17.24
CA GLN A 295 15.62 -27.43 18.08
C GLN A 295 15.38 -28.86 18.58
N PRO A 296 16.24 -29.85 18.27
CA PRO A 296 15.88 -31.20 18.66
C PRO A 296 15.90 -31.24 20.18
N VAL A 297 14.93 -31.87 20.82
CA VAL A 297 14.86 -31.99 22.28
C VAL A 297 15.28 -33.42 22.62
N GLY A 298 16.08 -33.60 23.66
CA GLY A 298 16.39 -34.95 24.13
C GLY A 298 15.14 -35.62 24.69
N GLU A 299 15.02 -36.95 24.53
CA GLU A 299 13.85 -37.70 24.99
C GLU A 299 13.98 -38.13 26.47
N GLY A 300 15.19 -38.07 27.04
CA GLY A 300 15.52 -38.45 28.41
C GLY A 300 16.65 -37.63 29.06
N LEU A 301 16.94 -37.96 30.33
CA LEU A 301 18.00 -37.33 31.11
C LEU A 301 19.38 -37.72 30.54
N ASN A 302 20.26 -36.75 30.31
CA ASN A 302 21.60 -36.91 29.70
C ASN A 302 21.65 -37.30 28.21
N ASP A 303 20.55 -37.20 27.46
CA ASP A 303 20.56 -37.42 26.00
C ASP A 303 21.35 -36.33 25.24
N ARG A 304 21.59 -35.19 25.90
CA ARG A 304 22.33 -34.06 25.33
C ARG A 304 23.34 -33.49 26.29
N TRP A 305 24.57 -33.47 25.81
CA TRP A 305 25.70 -32.84 26.47
C TRP A 305 26.10 -31.64 25.62
N GLN A 306 25.83 -30.44 26.12
CA GLN A 306 26.35 -29.20 25.53
C GLN A 306 27.58 -28.80 26.33
N ILE A 307 28.72 -28.75 25.63
CA ILE A 307 29.98 -28.29 26.21
C ILE A 307 29.98 -26.78 26.07
N ASP A 308 29.88 -26.07 27.19
CA ASP A 308 30.13 -24.63 27.23
C ASP A 308 31.59 -24.41 27.63
N ALA A 309 32.41 -23.99 26.67
CA ALA A 309 33.80 -23.65 26.90
C ALA A 309 33.92 -22.13 26.96
N SER A 310 34.01 -21.59 28.17
CA SER A 310 34.43 -20.21 28.38
C SER A 310 35.95 -20.17 28.49
N PRO A 311 36.65 -19.28 27.74
CA PRO A 311 38.09 -19.14 27.86
C PRO A 311 38.43 -18.71 29.29
N ALA A 312 39.34 -19.44 29.93
CA ALA A 312 39.87 -19.06 31.23
C ALA A 312 40.87 -17.90 31.03
N ASP A 313 40.57 -16.73 31.59
CA ASP A 313 41.51 -15.62 31.67
C ASP A 313 42.51 -15.90 32.81
N ALA A 314 43.49 -16.77 32.51
CA ALA A 314 44.62 -17.04 33.39
C ALA A 314 45.80 -16.15 32.96
N LEU A 315 46.09 -15.13 33.77
CA LEU A 315 47.30 -14.30 33.71
C LEU A 315 48.41 -14.88 34.59
#